data_AF-A0A7C3PMC7-F1
#
_entry.id   AF-A0A7C3PMC7-F1
#
_cell.length_a   1.000
_cell.length_b   1.000
_cell.length_c   1.000
_cell.angle_alpha   90.00
_cell.angle_beta   90.00
_cell.angle_gamma   90.00
#
_symmetry.space_group_name_H-M   'P 1'
#
loop_
_entity.id
_entity.type
_entity.pdbx_description
1 polymer ?
#
loop_
_entity_poly.entity_id
_entity_poly.type
_entity_poly.pdbx_seq_one_letter_code
_entity_poly.pdbx_strand_id
1 'polypeptide(L)'
;MTKLSRRDFLVGCTRLAAGSMLLPWLRQQSVHAADAQEFPKVSVAEGTNDDTAAQILQTALDGLGGIKRFVKPGQTVAVKPNATWAYPPNTASSTDPDFLTAVIQAVQDAGAARIIVMDHCSIEPGASDALRISGIGKVVKNMGVEGVFPDRYNAPKSMYTKIDLPHGRANQTIGVIKAATEADIRINLAVAKTHNVTKFTMCLKHMMGFLQQPGLLHAGLEQGIADINTPSLIQPQLHILEAIRVRIPYGNYRVCAGPETDLTNPNVVTRRNTILAGIDPVLIDAYGCVHFFDIQPQELTHLLRAYESGCGEMDVEAALADGRIRRFIVGAPVPAEPAATHTAVVESPQISSAKPTAVFIPELNPIGEPASMGNVNCLPATEQLVAASPLLNTALIPAAAAVTGLSLILLKRMRANLPKGDPGEVHQSVQTDPSSKDQHG
;
A
#
# COMPACT_ATOMS: atom_id res chain seq x y z
N MET A 1 -59.93 -19.03 -23.10
CA MET A 1 -58.56 -19.24 -22.59
C MET A 1 -57.65 -19.53 -23.78
N THR A 2 -56.81 -18.57 -24.17
CA THR A 2 -55.85 -18.70 -25.26
C THR A 2 -54.71 -19.62 -24.84
N LYS A 3 -54.48 -20.71 -25.59
CA LYS A 3 -53.39 -21.67 -25.32
C LYS A 3 -52.05 -21.00 -25.64
N LEU A 4 -51.26 -20.71 -24.61
CA LEU A 4 -49.86 -20.28 -24.75
C LEU A 4 -49.07 -21.37 -25.49
N SER A 5 -48.37 -21.01 -26.56
CA SER A 5 -47.51 -21.95 -27.27
C SER A 5 -46.20 -22.16 -26.51
N ARG A 6 -45.52 -23.29 -26.75
CA ARG A 6 -44.19 -23.57 -26.18
C ARG A 6 -43.16 -22.47 -26.51
N ARG A 7 -43.32 -21.81 -27.66
CA ARG A 7 -42.48 -20.68 -28.07
C ARG A 7 -42.76 -19.44 -27.22
N ASP A 8 -44.02 -19.16 -26.93
CA ASP A 8 -44.41 -18.02 -26.07
C ASP A 8 -43.94 -18.22 -24.63
N PHE A 9 -43.94 -19.47 -24.15
CA PHE A 9 -43.39 -19.84 -22.84
C PHE A 9 -41.88 -19.61 -22.77
N LEU A 10 -41.11 -20.08 -23.77
CA LEU A 10 -39.65 -19.90 -23.82
C LEU A 10 -39.23 -18.42 -23.99
N VAL A 11 -39.97 -17.66 -24.79
CA VAL A 11 -39.77 -16.21 -24.94
C VAL A 11 -40.16 -15.47 -23.65
N GLY A 12 -41.16 -15.95 -22.90
CA GLY A 12 -41.51 -15.44 -21.59
C GLY A 12 -40.42 -15.68 -20.53
N CYS A 13 -39.85 -16.89 -20.48
CA CYS A 13 -38.78 -17.25 -19.54
C CYS A 13 -37.48 -16.47 -19.80
N THR A 14 -37.13 -16.22 -21.06
CA THR A 14 -35.92 -15.45 -21.42
C THR A 14 -36.04 -13.96 -21.08
N ARG A 15 -37.24 -13.37 -21.19
CA ARG A 15 -37.50 -11.99 -20.75
C ARG A 15 -37.49 -11.82 -19.23
N LEU A 16 -37.99 -12.81 -18.49
CA LEU A 16 -37.93 -12.83 -17.02
C LEU A 16 -36.51 -13.06 -16.49
N ALA A 17 -35.70 -13.89 -17.16
CA ALA A 17 -34.30 -14.10 -16.82
C ALA A 17 -33.42 -12.86 -17.13
N ALA A 18 -33.65 -12.19 -18.26
CA ALA A 18 -32.96 -10.94 -18.57
C ALA A 18 -33.33 -9.81 -17.57
N GLY A 19 -34.61 -9.74 -17.18
CA GLY A 19 -35.08 -8.82 -16.15
C GLY A 19 -34.48 -9.10 -14.77
N SER A 20 -34.36 -10.36 -14.36
CA SER A 20 -33.79 -10.75 -13.06
C SER A 20 -32.26 -10.67 -12.99
N MET A 21 -31.56 -10.73 -14.12
CA MET A 21 -30.11 -10.51 -14.19
C MET A 21 -29.73 -9.02 -14.26
N LEU A 22 -30.63 -8.15 -14.75
CA LEU A 22 -30.45 -6.69 -14.73
C LEU A 22 -30.92 -6.04 -13.42
N LEU A 23 -31.79 -6.70 -12.66
CA LEU A 23 -32.31 -6.19 -11.38
C LEU A 23 -31.22 -5.94 -10.32
N PRO A 24 -30.20 -6.81 -10.11
CA PRO A 24 -29.09 -6.52 -9.19
C PRO A 24 -28.23 -5.32 -9.65
N TRP A 25 -28.02 -5.17 -10.97
CA TRP A 25 -27.23 -4.10 -11.55
C TRP A 25 -27.97 -2.74 -11.52
N LEU A 26 -29.26 -2.72 -11.86
CA LEU A 26 -30.13 -1.54 -11.72
C LEU A 26 -30.40 -1.18 -10.25
N ARG A 27 -30.46 -2.17 -9.34
CA ARG A 27 -30.60 -1.95 -7.89
C ARG A 27 -29.29 -1.49 -7.24
N GLN A 28 -28.12 -1.83 -7.80
CA GLN A 28 -26.85 -1.19 -7.43
C GLN A 28 -26.79 0.26 -7.92
N GLN A 29 -27.30 0.57 -9.11
CA GLN A 29 -27.34 1.95 -9.61
C GLN A 29 -28.33 2.87 -8.88
N SER A 30 -29.41 2.34 -8.29
CA SER A 30 -30.47 3.12 -7.65
C SER A 30 -30.36 3.23 -6.11
N VAL A 31 -29.33 2.64 -5.50
CA VAL A 31 -29.00 2.85 -4.07
C VAL A 31 -27.85 3.85 -3.88
N HIS A 32 -27.26 4.38 -4.96
CA HIS A 32 -26.53 5.66 -4.91
C HIS A 32 -27.52 6.83 -4.88
N ALA A 33 -28.48 6.78 -3.94
CA ALA A 33 -28.87 8.03 -3.31
C ALA A 33 -27.59 8.55 -2.68
N ALA A 34 -27.13 9.72 -3.14
CA ALA A 34 -25.98 10.39 -2.61
C ALA A 34 -26.19 10.65 -1.11
N ASP A 35 -25.83 9.67 -0.26
CA ASP A 35 -25.37 10.01 1.08
C ASP A 35 -24.22 10.96 0.83
N ALA A 36 -24.44 12.23 1.16
CA ALA A 36 -23.43 13.26 1.08
C ALA A 36 -22.28 12.79 1.97
N GLN A 37 -21.25 12.19 1.37
CA GLN A 37 -20.10 11.73 2.11
C GLN A 37 -19.44 12.98 2.70
N GLU A 38 -19.55 13.14 4.02
CA GLU A 38 -19.12 14.34 4.76
C GLU A 38 -17.66 14.69 4.40
N PHE A 39 -16.82 13.65 4.31
CA PHE A 39 -15.42 13.76 3.92
C PHE A 39 -15.07 12.86 2.73
N PRO A 40 -14.15 13.28 1.85
CA PRO A 40 -13.65 12.42 0.77
C PRO A 40 -12.94 11.18 1.33
N LYS A 41 -12.85 10.13 0.51
CA LYS A 41 -11.96 8.98 0.79
C LYS A 41 -10.48 9.37 0.66
N VAL A 42 -10.18 10.29 -0.26
CA VAL A 42 -8.83 10.81 -0.53
C VAL A 42 -8.86 12.33 -0.67
N SER A 43 -8.01 12.99 0.12
CA SER A 43 -7.71 14.41 0.03
C SER A 43 -6.39 14.59 -0.71
N VAL A 44 -6.37 15.41 -1.76
CA VAL A 44 -5.18 15.77 -2.52
C VAL A 44 -4.85 17.23 -2.21
N ALA A 45 -3.79 17.48 -1.45
CA ALA A 45 -3.32 18.83 -1.15
C ALA A 45 -2.19 19.23 -2.09
N GLU A 46 -2.33 20.39 -2.71
CA GLU A 46 -1.35 20.97 -3.64
C GLU A 46 -0.82 22.29 -3.08
N GLY A 47 0.50 22.39 -2.97
CA GLY A 47 1.21 23.60 -2.57
C GLY A 47 2.15 24.10 -3.66
N THR A 48 2.85 25.18 -3.33
CA THR A 48 3.89 25.81 -4.14
C THR A 48 5.28 25.50 -3.58
N ASN A 49 6.34 26.04 -4.20
CA ASN A 49 7.69 25.92 -3.65
C ASN A 49 7.91 26.72 -2.36
N ASP A 50 7.04 27.70 -2.10
CA ASP A 50 7.10 28.55 -0.90
C ASP A 50 6.39 27.90 0.30
N ASP A 51 5.55 26.89 0.04
CA ASP A 51 4.84 26.15 1.07
C ASP A 51 5.71 25.07 1.70
N THR A 52 5.64 24.98 3.03
CA THR A 52 6.30 23.94 3.81
C THR A 52 5.56 22.61 3.72
N ALA A 53 6.27 21.51 3.95
CA ALA A 53 5.67 20.17 4.07
C ALA A 53 4.53 20.14 5.11
N ALA A 54 4.68 20.88 6.21
CA ALA A 54 3.67 20.99 7.26
C ALA A 54 2.38 21.68 6.79
N GLN A 55 2.48 22.75 5.97
CA GLN A 55 1.30 23.44 5.43
C GLN A 55 0.53 22.56 4.43
N ILE A 56 1.25 21.84 3.56
CA ILE A 56 0.64 20.91 2.62
C ILE A 56 -0.01 19.74 3.38
N LEU A 57 0.66 19.22 4.42
CA LEU A 57 0.10 18.17 5.28
C LEU A 57 -1.18 18.63 5.98
N GLN A 58 -1.14 19.80 6.60
CA GLN A 58 -2.28 20.37 7.31
C GLN A 58 -3.47 20.51 6.36
N THR A 59 -3.24 21.02 5.15
CA THR A 59 -4.28 21.14 4.11
C THR A 59 -4.87 19.77 3.72
N ALA A 60 -4.02 18.75 3.57
CA ALA A 60 -4.48 17.39 3.26
C ALA A 60 -5.35 16.82 4.38
N LEU A 61 -4.91 16.98 5.63
CA LEU A 61 -5.61 16.49 6.81
C LEU A 61 -6.92 17.23 7.05
N ASP A 62 -6.95 18.56 6.90
CA ASP A 62 -8.17 19.36 7.06
C ASP A 62 -9.23 18.96 6.04
N GLY A 63 -8.83 18.65 4.79
CA GLY A 63 -9.71 18.07 3.78
C GLY A 63 -10.33 16.72 4.18
N LEU A 64 -9.80 16.04 5.19
CA LEU A 64 -10.33 14.79 5.77
C LEU A 64 -11.03 14.98 7.13
N GLY A 65 -11.19 16.22 7.61
CA GLY A 65 -11.74 16.51 8.95
C GLY A 65 -10.69 16.57 10.06
N GLY A 66 -9.41 16.71 9.70
CA GLY A 66 -8.28 16.87 10.60
C GLY A 66 -7.74 15.58 11.21
N ILE A 67 -6.52 15.63 11.74
CA ILE A 67 -5.85 14.46 12.34
C ILE A 67 -6.63 13.86 13.52
N LYS A 68 -7.35 14.69 14.27
CA LYS A 68 -8.17 14.29 15.43
C LYS A 68 -9.33 13.37 15.06
N ARG A 69 -9.68 13.27 13.77
CA ARG A 69 -10.62 12.26 13.29
C ARG A 69 -10.07 10.85 13.45
N PHE A 70 -8.77 10.67 13.19
CA PHE A 70 -8.06 9.40 13.19
C PHE A 70 -7.38 9.09 14.53
N VAL A 71 -6.72 10.08 15.11
CA VAL A 71 -5.96 9.93 16.37
C VAL A 71 -6.76 10.55 17.52
N LYS A 72 -6.99 9.76 18.57
CA LYS A 72 -7.66 10.17 19.80
C LYS A 72 -6.67 10.29 20.96
N PRO A 73 -6.94 11.16 21.95
CA PRO A 73 -6.09 11.28 23.12
C PRO A 73 -5.89 9.93 23.82
N GLY A 74 -4.66 9.65 24.25
CA GLY A 74 -4.32 8.44 24.99
C GLY A 74 -3.93 7.23 24.12
N GLN A 75 -4.09 7.31 22.79
CA GLN A 75 -3.78 6.19 21.89
C GLN A 75 -2.27 6.02 21.65
N THR A 76 -1.87 4.77 21.36
CA THR A 76 -0.58 4.44 20.77
C THR A 76 -0.68 4.49 19.25
N VAL A 77 0.18 5.30 18.62
CA VAL A 77 0.18 5.51 17.16
C VAL A 77 1.48 4.98 16.55
N ALA A 78 1.36 4.03 15.63
CA ALA A 78 2.45 3.57 14.78
C ALA A 78 2.53 4.41 13.50
N VAL A 79 3.69 5.02 13.22
CA VAL A 79 3.95 5.77 11.99
C VAL A 79 4.98 5.01 11.18
N LYS A 80 4.64 4.65 9.94
CA LYS A 80 5.50 3.87 9.05
C LYS A 80 6.07 4.72 7.92
N PRO A 81 7.24 5.37 8.09
CA PRO A 81 7.94 6.05 7.00
C PRO A 81 8.57 5.04 6.03
N ASN A 82 9.22 5.55 4.99
CA ASN A 82 10.13 4.80 4.13
C ASN A 82 11.57 4.99 4.62
N ALA A 83 12.08 4.07 5.44
CA ALA A 83 13.41 4.12 6.05
C ALA A 83 14.34 3.01 5.51
N THR A 84 14.07 2.51 4.31
CA THR A 84 14.83 1.39 3.72
C THR A 84 16.14 1.82 3.05
N TRP A 85 16.24 3.08 2.59
CA TRP A 85 17.31 3.51 1.68
C TRP A 85 18.28 4.49 2.35
N ALA A 86 19.58 4.22 2.23
CA ALA A 86 20.64 5.07 2.80
C ALA A 86 21.08 6.17 1.84
N TYR A 87 20.14 7.04 1.45
CA TYR A 87 20.40 8.22 0.62
C TYR A 87 20.03 9.49 1.37
N PRO A 88 20.72 10.62 1.10
CA PRO A 88 20.40 11.88 1.73
C PRO A 88 18.94 12.31 1.48
N PRO A 89 18.41 13.24 2.30
CA PRO A 89 17.13 13.90 2.04
C PRO A 89 17.05 14.48 0.63
N ASN A 90 15.83 14.80 0.19
CA ASN A 90 15.56 15.41 -1.12
C ASN A 90 15.80 14.51 -2.35
N THR A 91 16.13 13.23 -2.16
CA THR A 91 16.34 12.27 -3.25
C THR A 91 15.10 11.46 -3.65
N ALA A 92 13.98 11.67 -2.93
CA ALA A 92 12.76 10.85 -2.99
C ALA A 92 13.02 9.34 -2.85
N SER A 93 14.12 8.98 -2.17
CA SER A 93 14.48 7.59 -1.88
C SER A 93 13.83 7.11 -0.58
N SER A 94 13.72 8.00 0.39
CA SER A 94 13.16 7.79 1.74
C SER A 94 12.25 8.96 2.09
N THR A 95 11.43 8.79 3.12
CA THR A 95 10.55 9.86 3.62
C THR A 95 11.37 11.09 3.97
N ASP A 96 10.88 12.27 3.56
CA ASP A 96 11.52 13.53 3.89
C ASP A 96 11.50 13.78 5.41
N PRO A 97 12.66 14.11 6.05
CA PRO A 97 12.72 14.34 7.50
C PRO A 97 11.83 15.47 8.01
N ASP A 98 11.67 16.55 7.24
CA ASP A 98 10.82 17.68 7.64
C ASP A 98 9.36 17.27 7.55
N PHE A 99 9.01 16.45 6.55
CA PHE A 99 7.67 15.88 6.46
C PHE A 99 7.36 14.90 7.59
N LEU A 100 8.27 14.00 7.93
CA LEU A 100 8.12 13.09 9.07
C LEU A 100 7.96 13.88 10.39
N THR A 101 8.72 14.96 10.56
CA THR A 101 8.59 15.85 11.72
C THR A 101 7.18 16.43 11.80
N ALA A 102 6.64 16.95 10.69
CA ALA A 102 5.29 17.49 10.63
C ALA A 102 4.21 16.45 10.96
N VAL A 103 4.35 15.21 10.47
CA VAL A 103 3.43 14.11 10.79
C VAL A 103 3.47 13.77 12.28
N ILE A 104 4.67 13.64 12.87
CA ILE A 104 4.81 13.34 14.30
C ILE A 104 4.21 14.47 15.14
N GLN A 105 4.46 15.73 14.79
CA GLN A 105 3.88 16.88 15.49
C GLN A 105 2.35 16.86 15.45
N ALA A 106 1.74 16.61 14.27
CA ALA A 106 0.29 16.51 14.15
C ALA A 106 -0.30 15.39 15.01
N VAL A 107 0.40 14.26 15.14
CA VAL A 107 -0.01 13.14 16.00
C VAL A 107 0.14 13.49 17.49
N GLN A 108 1.19 14.21 17.89
CA GLN A 108 1.36 14.72 19.25
C GLN A 108 0.27 15.72 19.62
N ASP A 109 -0.06 16.65 18.71
CA ASP A 109 -1.11 17.66 18.90
C ASP A 109 -2.52 17.06 18.99
N ALA A 110 -2.71 15.85 18.45
CA ALA A 110 -3.93 15.06 18.61
C ALA A 110 -4.02 14.37 19.98
N GLY A 111 -2.95 14.36 20.78
CA GLY A 111 -2.91 13.83 22.14
C GLY A 111 -2.51 12.35 22.23
N ALA A 112 -1.81 11.80 21.23
CA ALA A 112 -1.28 10.43 21.31
C ALA A 112 -0.40 10.26 22.57
N ALA A 113 -0.60 9.17 23.32
CA ALA A 113 0.19 8.88 24.52
C ALA A 113 1.55 8.29 24.19
N ARG A 114 1.65 7.56 23.07
CA ARG A 114 2.87 6.90 22.60
C ARG A 114 2.91 6.93 21.08
N ILE A 115 4.06 7.28 20.53
CA ILE A 115 4.30 7.27 19.08
C ILE A 115 5.47 6.33 18.80
N ILE A 116 5.25 5.38 17.89
CA ILE A 116 6.25 4.41 17.46
C ILE A 116 6.51 4.62 15.97
N VAL A 117 7.69 5.11 15.62
CA VAL A 117 8.14 5.20 14.24
C VAL A 117 8.81 3.89 13.86
N MET A 118 8.34 3.23 12.81
CA MET A 118 8.82 1.89 12.46
C MET A 118 8.90 1.66 10.96
N ASP A 119 9.90 0.91 10.53
CA ASP A 119 9.99 0.36 9.17
C ASP A 119 10.99 -0.80 9.18
N HIS A 120 10.77 -1.82 8.36
CA HIS A 120 11.76 -2.87 8.18
C HIS A 120 12.85 -2.40 7.21
N CYS A 121 14.07 -2.21 7.69
CA CYS A 121 15.24 -1.89 6.87
C CYS A 121 15.83 -3.16 6.22
N SER A 122 15.22 -3.61 5.11
CA SER A 122 15.45 -4.98 4.58
C SER A 122 16.69 -5.18 3.71
N ILE A 123 17.45 -4.11 3.42
CA ILE A 123 18.55 -4.14 2.46
C ILE A 123 19.83 -3.53 3.04
N GLU A 124 20.97 -3.81 2.41
CA GLU A 124 22.22 -3.10 2.68
C GLU A 124 22.05 -1.58 2.42
N PRO A 125 22.67 -0.70 3.23
CA PRO A 125 23.62 -1.00 4.32
C PRO A 125 22.99 -1.33 5.70
N GLY A 126 21.67 -1.49 5.77
CA GLY A 126 20.95 -1.82 7.01
C GLY A 126 20.43 -0.60 7.78
N ALA A 127 19.77 -0.85 8.91
CA ALA A 127 18.99 0.17 9.63
C ALA A 127 19.83 1.37 10.10
N SER A 128 21.02 1.14 10.64
CA SER A 128 21.88 2.21 11.19
C SER A 128 22.20 3.29 10.14
N ASP A 129 22.68 2.87 8.97
CA ASP A 129 23.05 3.80 7.90
C ASP A 129 21.85 4.38 7.20
N ALA A 130 20.78 3.61 7.00
CA ALA A 130 19.53 4.13 6.46
C ALA A 130 18.99 5.27 7.32
N LEU A 131 18.93 5.10 8.65
CA LEU A 131 18.45 6.13 9.58
C LEU A 131 19.37 7.33 9.68
N ARG A 132 20.69 7.11 9.66
CA ARG A 132 21.70 8.18 9.78
C ARG A 132 21.73 9.04 8.52
N ILE A 133 21.77 8.43 7.34
CA ILE A 133 21.95 9.14 6.07
C ILE A 133 20.65 9.80 5.61
N SER A 134 19.51 9.13 5.75
CA SER A 134 18.20 9.72 5.39
C SER A 134 17.76 10.84 6.31
N GLY A 135 18.31 10.93 7.52
CA GLY A 135 17.92 11.90 8.54
C GLY A 135 16.73 11.46 9.41
N ILE A 136 16.07 10.33 9.09
CA ILE A 136 14.94 9.80 9.87
C ILE A 136 15.33 9.52 11.32
N GLY A 137 16.51 8.95 11.56
CA GLY A 137 16.99 8.67 12.92
C GLY A 137 17.16 9.93 13.77
N LYS A 138 17.54 11.05 13.14
CA LYS A 138 17.63 12.36 13.81
C LYS A 138 16.25 12.87 14.19
N VAL A 139 15.24 12.72 13.34
CA VAL A 139 13.85 13.10 13.64
C VAL A 139 13.32 12.30 14.82
N VAL A 140 13.44 10.97 14.79
CA VAL A 140 12.98 10.09 15.87
C VAL A 140 13.59 10.51 17.22
N LYS A 141 14.89 10.76 17.25
CA LYS A 141 15.61 11.22 18.45
C LYS A 141 15.13 12.61 18.90
N ASN A 142 15.05 13.57 17.99
CA ASN A 142 14.72 14.97 18.31
C ASN A 142 13.28 15.13 18.79
N MET A 143 12.34 14.37 18.22
CA MET A 143 10.93 14.38 18.61
C MET A 143 10.66 13.56 19.87
N GLY A 144 11.66 12.84 20.39
CA GLY A 144 11.53 12.04 21.62
C GLY A 144 10.55 10.87 21.49
N VAL A 145 10.43 10.29 20.30
CA VAL A 145 9.51 9.17 20.01
C VAL A 145 10.25 7.84 19.92
N GLU A 146 9.51 6.73 20.02
CA GLU A 146 10.09 5.40 19.94
C GLU A 146 10.44 5.03 18.50
N GLY A 147 11.58 4.38 18.30
CA GLY A 147 12.02 3.86 17.00
C GLY A 147 12.09 2.34 16.99
N VAL A 148 11.38 1.68 16.07
CA VAL A 148 11.44 0.23 15.85
C VAL A 148 11.85 -0.04 14.41
N PHE A 149 13.15 -0.24 14.20
CA PHE A 149 13.74 -0.44 12.87
C PHE A 149 14.52 -1.77 12.82
N PRO A 150 13.83 -2.90 12.57
CA PRO A 150 14.51 -4.16 12.37
C PRO A 150 15.56 -4.07 11.25
N ASP A 151 16.80 -4.47 11.54
CA ASP A 151 17.89 -4.50 10.58
C ASP A 151 17.92 -5.85 9.84
N ARG A 152 17.47 -5.85 8.58
CA ARG A 152 17.49 -7.04 7.71
C ARG A 152 16.93 -8.27 8.46
N TYR A 153 17.71 -9.35 8.50
CA TYR A 153 17.34 -10.59 9.20
C TYR A 153 17.97 -10.72 10.60
N ASN A 154 18.54 -9.63 11.14
CA ASN A 154 19.32 -9.65 12.39
C ASN A 154 18.48 -9.33 13.64
N ALA A 155 17.25 -8.84 13.47
CA ALA A 155 16.40 -8.50 14.60
C ALA A 155 15.90 -9.75 15.37
N PRO A 156 15.75 -9.65 16.70
CA PRO A 156 15.33 -10.79 17.51
C PRO A 156 13.91 -11.23 17.15
N LYS A 157 13.64 -12.54 17.21
CA LYS A 157 12.33 -13.12 16.90
C LYS A 157 11.18 -12.52 17.74
N SER A 158 11.47 -12.06 18.96
CA SER A 158 10.50 -11.41 19.87
C SER A 158 9.95 -10.08 19.34
N MET A 159 10.62 -9.45 18.38
CA MET A 159 10.13 -8.23 17.71
C MET A 159 8.98 -8.53 16.73
N TYR A 160 8.72 -9.79 16.44
CA TYR A 160 7.78 -10.22 15.42
C TYR A 160 6.65 -11.08 16.00
N THR A 161 5.52 -11.05 15.32
CA THR A 161 4.40 -11.96 15.55
C THR A 161 3.86 -12.44 14.20
N LYS A 162 3.07 -13.52 14.20
CA LYS A 162 2.32 -13.93 13.01
C LYS A 162 0.89 -13.40 13.09
N ILE A 163 0.34 -13.03 11.95
CA ILE A 163 -1.06 -12.66 11.79
C ILE A 163 -1.68 -13.45 10.65
N ASP A 164 -2.99 -13.59 10.70
CA ASP A 164 -3.77 -14.16 9.60
C ASP A 164 -4.19 -13.09 8.60
N LEU A 165 -4.25 -13.50 7.34
CA LEU A 165 -4.76 -12.74 6.20
C LEU A 165 -5.98 -13.50 5.66
N PRO A 166 -7.16 -13.37 6.27
CA PRO A 166 -8.32 -14.21 5.95
C PRO A 166 -8.82 -14.06 4.51
N HIS A 167 -8.50 -12.93 3.87
CA HIS A 167 -8.84 -12.64 2.48
C HIS A 167 -7.62 -12.70 1.53
N GLY A 168 -6.46 -13.12 2.04
CA GLY A 168 -5.26 -13.30 1.23
C GLY A 168 -5.41 -14.51 0.29
N ARG A 169 -5.04 -14.33 -0.98
CA ARG A 169 -5.16 -15.37 -2.02
C ARG A 169 -3.89 -16.21 -2.17
N ALA A 170 -2.72 -15.59 -2.06
CA ALA A 170 -1.43 -16.26 -2.12
C ALA A 170 -0.85 -16.53 -0.72
N ASN A 171 -1.12 -15.64 0.26
CA ASN A 171 -0.64 -15.75 1.62
C ASN A 171 -1.79 -15.66 2.61
N GLN A 172 -1.96 -16.70 3.44
CA GLN A 172 -3.01 -16.75 4.47
C GLN A 172 -2.51 -16.42 5.87
N THR A 173 -1.20 -16.49 6.09
CA THR A 173 -0.54 -16.13 7.35
C THR A 173 0.79 -15.47 7.04
N ILE A 174 1.15 -14.42 7.77
CA ILE A 174 2.42 -13.71 7.56
C ILE A 174 3.03 -13.21 8.87
N GLY A 175 4.36 -13.18 8.93
CA GLY A 175 5.11 -12.59 10.03
C GLY A 175 5.20 -11.07 9.88
N VAL A 176 4.96 -10.33 10.95
CA VAL A 176 4.95 -8.85 10.99
C VAL A 176 5.66 -8.32 12.23
N ILE A 177 6.07 -7.06 12.20
CA ILE A 177 6.57 -6.33 13.37
C ILE A 177 5.45 -6.27 14.41
N LYS A 178 5.71 -6.83 15.59
CA LYS A 178 4.71 -6.98 16.68
C LYS A 178 4.11 -5.65 17.08
N ALA A 179 4.93 -4.61 17.21
CA ALA A 179 4.48 -3.26 17.57
C ALA A 179 3.41 -2.69 16.61
N ALA A 180 3.39 -3.09 15.33
CA ALA A 180 2.36 -2.66 14.39
C ALA A 180 0.97 -3.23 14.75
N THR A 181 0.94 -4.46 15.27
CA THR A 181 -0.30 -5.14 15.71
C THR A 181 -0.80 -4.66 17.06
N GLU A 182 0.09 -4.09 17.88
CA GLU A 182 -0.23 -3.61 19.23
C GLU A 182 -0.64 -2.13 19.26
N ALA A 183 -0.38 -1.37 18.20
CA ALA A 183 -0.79 0.03 18.09
C ALA A 183 -2.31 0.16 17.88
N ASP A 184 -2.91 1.18 18.49
CA ASP A 184 -4.32 1.51 18.28
C ASP A 184 -4.54 2.05 16.87
N ILE A 185 -3.64 2.93 16.44
CA ILE A 185 -3.67 3.60 15.13
C ILE A 185 -2.37 3.35 14.39
N ARG A 186 -2.47 3.10 13.09
CA ARG A 186 -1.37 2.96 12.14
C ARG A 186 -1.51 4.02 11.05
N ILE A 187 -0.43 4.75 10.80
CA ILE A 187 -0.29 5.72 9.72
C ILE A 187 0.78 5.20 8.75
N ASN A 188 0.39 4.95 7.51
CA ASN A 188 1.31 4.55 6.45
C ASN A 188 1.80 5.78 5.68
N LEU A 189 3.07 6.12 5.81
CA LEU A 189 3.68 7.32 5.24
C LEU A 189 4.58 6.96 4.06
N ALA A 190 3.96 6.65 2.92
CA ALA A 190 4.63 6.22 1.70
C ALA A 190 5.25 7.40 0.94
N VAL A 191 6.20 7.09 0.06
CA VAL A 191 6.82 8.06 -0.86
C VAL A 191 6.51 7.63 -2.29
N ALA A 192 6.06 8.55 -3.14
CA ALA A 192 5.84 8.30 -4.56
C ALA A 192 7.19 8.18 -5.29
N LYS A 193 7.54 6.96 -5.71
CA LYS A 193 8.80 6.73 -6.43
C LYS A 193 8.77 5.53 -7.37
N THR A 194 9.73 5.49 -8.30
CA THR A 194 10.03 4.28 -9.08
C THR A 194 10.54 3.12 -8.24
N HIS A 195 10.39 1.92 -8.79
CA HIS A 195 10.95 0.68 -8.28
C HIS A 195 11.33 -0.24 -9.44
N ASN A 196 12.45 -0.94 -9.32
CA ASN A 196 12.98 -1.77 -10.40
C ASN A 196 12.16 -3.05 -10.69
N VAL A 197 11.53 -3.65 -9.67
CA VAL A 197 10.69 -4.85 -9.83
C VAL A 197 9.22 -4.50 -10.13
N THR A 198 8.53 -3.85 -9.20
CA THR A 198 7.08 -3.56 -9.27
C THR A 198 6.73 -2.30 -10.05
N LYS A 199 7.66 -1.75 -10.84
CA LYS A 199 7.61 -0.43 -11.51
C LYS A 199 7.61 0.78 -10.57
N PHE A 200 6.72 0.81 -9.57
CA PHE A 200 6.54 1.93 -8.64
C PHE A 200 6.41 1.44 -7.18
N THR A 201 6.68 2.34 -6.25
CA THR A 201 6.36 2.23 -4.83
C THR A 201 5.46 3.39 -4.47
N MET A 202 4.31 3.06 -3.89
CA MET A 202 3.35 3.98 -3.27
C MET A 202 2.72 3.25 -2.07
N CYS A 203 1.49 3.59 -1.64
CA CYS A 203 0.90 3.13 -0.39
C CYS A 203 0.78 1.60 -0.29
N LEU A 204 0.31 0.91 -1.33
CA LEU A 204 0.04 -0.53 -1.26
C LEU A 204 1.32 -1.34 -1.05
N LYS A 205 2.34 -1.09 -1.88
CA LYS A 205 3.65 -1.76 -1.74
C LYS A 205 4.35 -1.35 -0.45
N HIS A 206 4.14 -0.13 0.03
CA HIS A 206 4.82 0.36 1.23
C HIS A 206 4.52 -0.46 2.48
N MET A 207 3.35 -1.11 2.54
CA MET A 207 2.95 -2.04 3.60
C MET A 207 3.93 -3.19 3.83
N MET A 208 4.76 -3.54 2.83
CA MET A 208 5.83 -4.53 2.98
C MET A 208 6.79 -4.20 4.13
N GLY A 209 6.93 -2.92 4.50
CA GLY A 209 7.77 -2.47 5.61
C GLY A 209 7.32 -2.96 7.00
N PHE A 210 6.10 -3.49 7.13
CA PHE A 210 5.66 -4.13 8.38
C PHE A 210 6.06 -5.60 8.49
N LEU A 211 6.52 -6.23 7.40
CA LEU A 211 6.71 -7.67 7.37
C LEU A 211 8.00 -8.08 8.08
N GLN A 212 7.98 -9.26 8.70
CA GLN A 212 9.19 -9.89 9.26
C GLN A 212 10.18 -10.28 8.17
N GLN A 213 9.69 -10.72 7.01
CA GLN A 213 10.52 -11.13 5.88
C GLN A 213 9.87 -10.66 4.57
N PRO A 214 10.09 -9.40 4.15
CA PRO A 214 9.50 -8.88 2.92
C PRO A 214 9.84 -9.70 1.67
N GLY A 215 11.01 -10.35 1.67
CA GLY A 215 11.45 -11.24 0.58
C GLY A 215 10.60 -12.50 0.40
N LEU A 216 9.80 -12.92 1.39
CA LEU A 216 8.89 -14.06 1.24
C LEU A 216 7.80 -13.80 0.20
N LEU A 217 7.42 -12.53 0.01
CA LEU A 217 6.44 -12.18 -1.01
C LEU A 217 6.99 -12.33 -2.43
N HIS A 218 8.30 -12.46 -2.66
CA HIS A 218 8.86 -12.51 -4.02
C HIS A 218 8.25 -13.64 -4.87
N ALA A 219 7.87 -14.76 -4.25
CA ALA A 219 7.04 -15.77 -4.90
C ALA A 219 5.58 -15.29 -4.96
N GLY A 220 5.20 -14.64 -6.06
CA GLY A 220 3.86 -14.06 -6.23
C GLY A 220 3.74 -12.62 -5.72
N LEU A 221 4.81 -11.82 -5.87
CA LEU A 221 4.95 -10.47 -5.31
C LEU A 221 3.72 -9.58 -5.48
N GLU A 222 3.17 -9.53 -6.69
CA GLU A 222 2.04 -8.64 -6.98
C GLU A 222 0.78 -9.04 -6.19
N GLN A 223 0.48 -10.34 -6.09
CA GLN A 223 -0.64 -10.83 -5.28
C GLN A 223 -0.33 -10.75 -3.79
N GLY A 224 0.91 -11.02 -3.38
CA GLY A 224 1.35 -10.89 -2.00
C GLY A 224 1.22 -9.46 -1.47
N ILE A 225 1.52 -8.44 -2.29
CA ILE A 225 1.27 -7.04 -1.95
C ILE A 225 -0.23 -6.79 -1.80
N ALA A 226 -1.08 -7.32 -2.69
CA ALA A 226 -2.52 -7.18 -2.54
C ALA A 226 -3.04 -7.85 -1.25
N ASP A 227 -2.56 -9.06 -0.93
CA ASP A 227 -2.98 -9.83 0.24
C ASP A 227 -2.71 -9.07 1.55
N ILE A 228 -1.54 -8.45 1.70
CA ILE A 228 -1.18 -7.70 2.93
C ILE A 228 -1.97 -6.38 3.08
N ASN A 229 -2.66 -5.94 2.03
CA ASN A 229 -3.57 -4.78 2.07
C ASN A 229 -5.03 -5.19 2.30
N THR A 230 -5.33 -6.49 2.38
CA THR A 230 -6.66 -6.96 2.80
C THR A 230 -6.87 -6.75 4.31
N PRO A 231 -8.13 -6.63 4.80
CA PRO A 231 -8.42 -6.42 6.21
C PRO A 231 -7.65 -7.38 7.15
N SER A 232 -6.84 -6.81 8.04
CA SER A 232 -5.94 -7.53 8.96
C SER A 232 -5.44 -6.62 10.09
N LEU A 233 -4.70 -7.19 11.05
CA LEU A 233 -4.20 -6.47 12.24
C LEU A 233 -3.16 -5.38 11.97
N ILE A 234 -2.66 -5.27 10.74
CA ILE A 234 -1.68 -4.24 10.35
C ILE A 234 -2.29 -3.14 9.47
N GLN A 235 -3.61 -3.12 9.25
CA GLN A 235 -4.20 -2.12 8.34
C GLN A 235 -4.10 -0.69 8.91
N PRO A 236 -3.54 0.26 8.15
CA PRO A 236 -3.52 1.67 8.50
C PRO A 236 -4.92 2.27 8.53
N GLN A 237 -5.15 3.16 9.49
CA GLN A 237 -6.37 3.98 9.54
C GLN A 237 -6.21 5.23 8.66
N LEU A 238 -4.96 5.58 8.34
CA LEU A 238 -4.62 6.70 7.48
C LEU A 238 -3.42 6.33 6.61
N HIS A 239 -3.60 6.43 5.29
CA HIS A 239 -2.53 6.34 4.32
C HIS A 239 -2.18 7.76 3.85
N ILE A 240 -0.89 8.05 3.77
CA ILE A 240 -0.34 9.31 3.30
C ILE A 240 0.72 8.98 2.25
N LEU A 241 0.54 9.51 1.03
CA LEU A 241 1.52 9.44 -0.04
C LEU A 241 2.21 10.80 -0.14
N GLU A 242 3.48 10.83 0.26
CA GLU A 242 4.38 11.94 0.04
C GLU A 242 4.72 12.03 -1.45
N ALA A 243 4.33 13.15 -2.07
CA ALA A 243 4.76 13.55 -3.40
C ALA A 243 5.29 15.00 -3.38
N ILE A 244 5.95 15.41 -2.29
CA ILE A 244 6.68 16.68 -2.28
C ILE A 244 7.75 16.63 -3.37
N ARG A 245 8.51 15.53 -3.39
CA ARG A 245 9.37 15.11 -4.50
C ARG A 245 8.99 13.71 -4.92
N VAL A 246 9.06 13.47 -6.23
CA VAL A 246 8.74 12.18 -6.84
C VAL A 246 9.96 11.72 -7.62
N ARG A 247 10.42 10.49 -7.38
CA ARG A 247 11.43 9.87 -8.23
C ARG A 247 10.74 9.20 -9.42
N ILE A 248 11.00 9.70 -10.62
CA ILE A 248 10.37 9.30 -11.88
C ILE A 248 11.30 8.41 -12.72
N PRO A 249 10.75 7.59 -13.62
CA PRO A 249 11.57 6.73 -14.47
C PRO A 249 12.30 7.53 -15.54
N TYR A 250 13.54 7.15 -15.84
CA TYR A 250 14.29 7.69 -16.97
C TYR A 250 14.19 6.70 -18.14
N GLY A 251 13.19 6.91 -18.99
CA GLY A 251 12.82 5.94 -20.03
C GLY A 251 12.42 4.58 -19.42
N ASN A 252 13.07 3.51 -19.86
CA ASN A 252 12.86 2.16 -19.31
C ASN A 252 13.60 1.93 -17.99
N TYR A 253 14.55 2.82 -17.62
CA TYR A 253 15.35 2.65 -16.42
C TYR A 253 14.58 3.07 -15.17
N ARG A 254 14.54 2.18 -14.18
CA ARG A 254 13.86 2.37 -12.90
C ARG A 254 14.83 2.07 -11.79
N VAL A 255 15.06 3.05 -10.93
CA VAL A 255 15.86 2.90 -9.72
C VAL A 255 15.01 3.09 -8.49
N CYS A 256 15.25 2.29 -7.47
CA CYS A 256 14.51 2.37 -6.21
C CYS A 256 14.96 3.54 -5.34
N ALA A 257 16.19 4.00 -5.56
CA ALA A 257 16.87 5.09 -4.86
C ALA A 257 18.13 5.51 -5.64
N GLY A 258 18.64 6.71 -5.39
CA GLY A 258 19.82 7.25 -6.05
C GLY A 258 20.25 8.60 -5.47
N PRO A 259 21.43 9.13 -5.84
CA PRO A 259 21.96 10.38 -5.31
C PRO A 259 21.27 11.62 -5.89
N GLU A 260 20.49 11.46 -6.97
CA GLU A 260 19.84 12.58 -7.65
C GLU A 260 18.81 13.25 -6.74
N THR A 261 18.77 14.58 -6.79
CA THR A 261 17.74 15.44 -6.22
C THR A 261 17.01 16.20 -7.33
N ASP A 262 15.94 16.89 -6.95
CA ASP A 262 15.22 17.83 -7.82
C ASP A 262 16.07 18.98 -8.33
N LEU A 263 17.16 19.33 -7.62
CA LEU A 263 18.10 20.37 -8.03
C LEU A 263 19.19 19.83 -8.95
N THR A 264 19.68 18.62 -8.72
CA THR A 264 20.79 18.05 -9.49
C THR A 264 20.33 17.37 -10.77
N ASN A 265 19.15 16.75 -10.77
CA ASN A 265 18.59 16.08 -11.94
C ASN A 265 17.04 16.04 -11.89
N PRO A 266 16.36 17.11 -12.36
CA PRO A 266 14.89 17.21 -12.32
C PRO A 266 14.16 16.16 -13.18
N ASN A 267 14.87 15.50 -14.10
CA ASN A 267 14.34 14.43 -14.95
C ASN A 267 14.32 13.05 -14.25
N VAL A 268 14.91 12.95 -13.06
CA VAL A 268 14.92 11.72 -12.24
C VAL A 268 14.20 11.95 -10.93
N VAL A 269 14.33 13.13 -10.33
CA VAL A 269 13.56 13.53 -9.15
C VAL A 269 12.87 14.85 -9.47
N THR A 270 11.56 14.89 -9.43
CA THR A 270 10.78 16.09 -9.73
C THR A 270 10.04 16.55 -8.49
N ARG A 271 10.12 17.84 -8.16
CA ARG A 271 9.32 18.44 -7.09
C ARG A 271 7.88 18.63 -7.58
N ARG A 272 6.89 18.10 -6.85
CA ARG A 272 5.45 18.28 -7.14
C ARG A 272 4.70 19.06 -6.06
N ASN A 273 5.24 19.15 -4.84
CA ASN A 273 4.59 19.81 -3.69
C ASN A 273 3.15 19.31 -3.47
N THR A 274 2.96 18.00 -3.57
CA THR A 274 1.65 17.37 -3.42
C THR A 274 1.68 16.34 -2.28
N ILE A 275 0.62 16.29 -1.49
CA ILE A 275 0.40 15.21 -0.52
C ILE A 275 -0.99 14.63 -0.77
N LEU A 276 -1.07 13.30 -0.87
CA LEU A 276 -2.35 12.61 -0.82
C LEU A 276 -2.50 11.99 0.55
N ALA A 277 -3.67 12.15 1.16
CA ALA A 277 -4.01 11.50 2.41
C ALA A 277 -5.40 10.87 2.30
N GLY A 278 -5.63 9.72 2.93
CA GLY A 278 -6.94 9.09 2.86
C GLY A 278 -7.03 7.71 3.50
N ILE A 279 -8.19 7.11 3.33
CA ILE A 279 -8.54 5.77 3.86
C ILE A 279 -8.60 4.70 2.76
N ASP A 280 -8.40 5.08 1.50
CA ASP A 280 -8.48 4.19 0.34
C ASP A 280 -7.11 4.13 -0.36
N PRO A 281 -6.26 3.15 -0.02
CA PRO A 281 -4.91 3.07 -0.56
C PRO A 281 -4.88 2.70 -2.06
N VAL A 282 -5.89 2.01 -2.56
CA VAL A 282 -6.04 1.70 -3.99
C VAL A 282 -6.28 3.01 -4.75
N LEU A 283 -7.16 3.87 -4.23
CA LEU A 283 -7.50 5.13 -4.90
C LEU A 283 -6.33 6.13 -4.85
N ILE A 284 -5.56 6.16 -3.75
CA ILE A 284 -4.33 6.95 -3.64
C ILE A 284 -3.29 6.50 -4.68
N ASP A 285 -3.04 5.20 -4.79
CA ASP A 285 -2.07 4.65 -5.73
C ASP A 285 -2.54 4.82 -7.19
N ALA A 286 -3.84 4.67 -7.45
CA ALA A 286 -4.43 4.92 -8.77
C ALA A 286 -4.26 6.40 -9.20
N TYR A 287 -4.49 7.35 -8.29
CA TYR A 287 -4.20 8.76 -8.56
C TYR A 287 -2.71 8.96 -8.85
N GLY A 288 -1.82 8.35 -8.07
CA GLY A 288 -0.38 8.45 -8.30
C GLY A 288 0.08 7.88 -9.65
N CYS A 289 -0.51 6.77 -10.10
CA CYS A 289 -0.28 6.21 -11.44
C CYS A 289 -0.55 7.24 -12.54
N VAL A 290 -1.72 7.89 -12.51
CA VAL A 290 -2.14 8.85 -13.53
C VAL A 290 -1.33 10.14 -13.44
N HIS A 291 -1.20 10.72 -12.25
CA HIS A 291 -0.71 12.10 -12.09
C HIS A 291 0.81 12.21 -11.89
N PHE A 292 1.47 11.15 -11.40
CA PHE A 292 2.92 11.18 -11.12
C PHE A 292 3.73 10.33 -12.09
N PHE A 293 3.15 9.27 -12.64
CA PHE A 293 3.90 8.27 -13.42
C PHE A 293 3.42 8.07 -14.85
N ASP A 294 2.34 8.75 -15.27
CA ASP A 294 1.80 8.72 -16.63
C ASP A 294 1.52 7.29 -17.11
N ILE A 295 0.89 6.49 -16.24
CA ILE A 295 0.42 5.14 -16.56
C ILE A 295 -1.04 4.96 -16.13
N GLN A 296 -1.75 4.04 -16.76
CA GLN A 296 -3.07 3.63 -16.31
C GLN A 296 -2.95 2.80 -15.02
N PRO A 297 -3.86 2.98 -14.04
CA PRO A 297 -3.85 2.21 -12.79
C PRO A 297 -3.77 0.68 -12.99
N GLN A 298 -4.45 0.16 -14.02
CA GLN A 298 -4.49 -1.26 -14.36
C GLN A 298 -3.14 -1.83 -14.82
N GLU A 299 -2.21 -0.97 -15.26
CA GLU A 299 -0.86 -1.38 -15.68
C GLU A 299 0.06 -1.68 -14.49
N LEU A 300 -0.34 -1.31 -13.27
CA LEU A 300 0.35 -1.61 -12.03
C LEU A 300 -0.28 -2.85 -11.39
N THR A 301 0.34 -4.02 -11.60
CA THR A 301 -0.28 -5.31 -11.31
C THR A 301 -0.77 -5.45 -9.87
N HIS A 302 0.04 -5.13 -8.85
CA HIS A 302 -0.40 -5.21 -7.45
C HIS A 302 -1.54 -4.26 -7.12
N LEU A 303 -1.63 -3.09 -7.78
CA LEU A 303 -2.76 -2.18 -7.63
C LEU A 303 -4.04 -2.81 -8.17
N LEU A 304 -3.98 -3.36 -9.38
CA LEU A 304 -5.10 -4.12 -9.97
C LEU A 304 -5.53 -5.29 -9.06
N ARG A 305 -4.57 -6.06 -8.52
CA ARG A 305 -4.87 -7.18 -7.61
C ARG A 305 -5.49 -6.71 -6.29
N ALA A 306 -5.05 -5.58 -5.73
CA ALA A 306 -5.64 -5.01 -4.53
C ALA A 306 -7.09 -4.55 -4.78
N TYR A 307 -7.36 -3.91 -5.92
CA TYR A 307 -8.70 -3.57 -6.36
C TYR A 307 -9.60 -4.82 -6.51
N GLU A 308 -9.13 -5.85 -7.21
CA GLU A 308 -9.85 -7.12 -7.38
C GLU A 308 -10.10 -7.85 -6.05
N SER A 309 -9.29 -7.60 -5.03
CA SER A 309 -9.46 -8.11 -3.66
C SER A 309 -10.37 -7.24 -2.80
N GLY A 310 -10.93 -6.14 -3.34
CA GLY A 310 -11.85 -5.26 -2.63
C GLY A 310 -11.17 -4.32 -1.63
N CYS A 311 -9.87 -4.05 -1.79
CA CYS A 311 -9.12 -3.18 -0.86
C CYS A 311 -9.39 -1.68 -1.06
N GLY A 312 -10.15 -1.30 -2.09
CA GLY A 312 -10.44 0.08 -2.42
C GLY A 312 -10.91 0.28 -3.85
N GLU A 313 -10.94 1.53 -4.29
CA GLU A 313 -11.45 1.96 -5.60
C GLU A 313 -10.31 2.35 -6.55
N MET A 314 -10.47 2.11 -7.85
CA MET A 314 -9.40 2.35 -8.84
C MET A 314 -9.76 3.39 -9.91
N ASP A 315 -11.05 3.70 -10.08
CA ASP A 315 -11.51 4.68 -11.07
C ASP A 315 -11.35 6.12 -10.53
N VAL A 316 -10.27 6.77 -10.95
CA VAL A 316 -9.90 8.12 -10.52
C VAL A 316 -10.88 9.17 -11.05
N GLU A 317 -11.34 9.05 -12.30
CA GLU A 317 -12.24 10.03 -12.92
C GLU A 317 -13.60 10.01 -12.26
N ALA A 318 -14.17 8.81 -12.05
CA ALA A 318 -15.43 8.66 -11.34
C ALA A 318 -15.32 9.19 -9.91
N ALA A 319 -14.22 8.90 -9.21
CA ALA A 319 -14.02 9.34 -7.84
C ALA A 319 -13.79 10.85 -7.69
N LEU A 320 -13.22 11.51 -8.70
CA LEU A 320 -13.17 12.99 -8.77
C LEU A 320 -14.56 13.57 -9.03
N ALA A 321 -15.33 12.96 -9.93
CA ALA A 321 -16.67 13.43 -10.31
C ALA A 321 -17.69 13.32 -9.17
N ASP A 322 -17.63 12.26 -8.37
CA ASP A 322 -18.55 12.04 -7.23
C ASP A 322 -18.01 12.55 -5.88
N GLY A 323 -16.79 13.10 -5.88
CA GLY A 323 -16.19 13.75 -4.71
C GLY A 323 -15.60 12.79 -3.67
N ARG A 324 -15.41 11.50 -3.99
CA ARG A 324 -14.57 10.57 -3.22
C ARG A 324 -13.10 10.99 -3.20
N ILE A 325 -12.62 11.64 -4.26
CA ILE A 325 -11.36 12.41 -4.28
C ILE A 325 -11.73 13.89 -4.28
N ARG A 326 -11.12 14.67 -3.38
CA ARG A 326 -11.22 16.14 -3.42
C ARG A 326 -9.83 16.77 -3.42
N ARG A 327 -9.67 17.85 -4.17
CA ARG A 327 -8.42 18.62 -4.28
C ARG A 327 -8.52 19.89 -3.45
N PHE A 328 -7.44 20.20 -2.75
CA PHE A 328 -7.31 21.36 -1.89
C PHE A 328 -6.00 22.07 -2.20
N ILE A 329 -6.04 23.40 -2.21
CA ILE A 329 -4.86 24.24 -2.45
C ILE A 329 -4.43 24.85 -1.11
N VAL A 330 -3.14 24.83 -0.80
CA VAL A 330 -2.63 25.46 0.42
C VAL A 330 -3.05 26.94 0.48
N GLY A 331 -3.57 27.36 1.63
CA GLY A 331 -4.04 28.73 1.88
C GLY A 331 -5.42 29.05 1.30
N ALA A 332 -6.00 28.19 0.45
CA ALA A 332 -7.39 28.32 0.05
C ALA A 332 -8.32 27.84 1.19
N PRO A 333 -9.49 28.47 1.38
CA PRO A 333 -10.46 27.97 2.34
C PRO A 333 -10.90 26.57 1.96
N VAL A 334 -10.89 25.65 2.93
CA VAL A 334 -11.52 24.34 2.78
C VAL A 334 -13.00 24.59 2.52
N PRO A 335 -13.58 24.10 1.40
CA PRO A 335 -14.99 24.26 1.11
C PRO A 335 -15.81 23.86 2.34
N ALA A 336 -16.65 24.77 2.82
CA ALA A 336 -17.53 24.50 3.94
C ALA A 336 -18.33 23.23 3.64
N GLU A 337 -18.57 22.44 4.69
CA GLU A 337 -19.51 21.31 4.65
C GLU A 337 -20.75 21.74 3.85
N PRO A 338 -21.21 20.96 2.86
CA PRO A 338 -22.52 21.23 2.29
C PRO A 338 -23.50 21.19 3.46
N ALA A 339 -24.04 22.35 3.82
CA ALA A 339 -25.04 22.47 4.86
C ALA A 339 -26.07 21.39 4.60
N ALA A 340 -26.29 20.50 5.59
CA ALA A 340 -27.33 19.52 5.49
C ALA A 340 -28.60 20.26 5.10
N THR A 341 -29.02 20.11 3.85
CA THR A 341 -30.37 20.47 3.46
C THR A 341 -31.22 19.54 4.29
N HIS A 342 -31.72 20.05 5.41
CA HIS A 342 -32.94 19.55 6.00
C HIS A 342 -33.98 19.64 4.90
N THR A 343 -34.08 18.60 4.09
CA THR A 343 -35.28 18.32 3.33
C THR A 343 -36.35 18.29 4.39
N ALA A 344 -37.19 19.33 4.38
CA ALA A 344 -38.39 19.37 5.18
C ALA A 344 -39.07 18.02 5.01
N VAL A 345 -39.23 17.31 6.12
CA VAL A 345 -40.01 16.09 6.18
C VAL A 345 -41.39 16.48 5.65
N VAL A 346 -41.69 16.09 4.41
CA VAL A 346 -43.06 16.11 3.93
C VAL A 346 -43.77 15.07 4.78
N GLU A 347 -44.61 15.54 5.70
CA GLU A 347 -45.47 14.69 6.51
C GLU A 347 -46.25 13.76 5.57
N SER A 348 -45.95 12.47 5.65
CA SER A 348 -46.79 11.44 5.09
C SER A 348 -48.08 11.38 5.92
N PRO A 349 -49.27 11.28 5.30
CA PRO A 349 -50.52 11.25 6.05
C PRO A 349 -50.58 10.00 6.94
N GLN A 350 -50.96 10.21 8.20
CA GLN A 350 -51.14 9.13 9.16
C GLN A 350 -52.28 8.20 8.72
N ILE A 351 -51.95 6.93 8.50
CA ILE A 351 -52.92 5.85 8.38
C ILE A 351 -53.14 5.24 9.77
N SER A 352 -54.36 5.41 10.28
CA SER A 352 -54.87 4.84 11.53
C SER A 352 -54.76 3.30 11.55
N SER A 353 -54.17 2.76 12.61
CA SER A 353 -54.05 1.32 12.88
C SER A 353 -55.41 0.65 13.14
N ALA A 354 -55.79 -0.31 12.30
CA ALA A 354 -56.86 -1.27 12.62
C ALA A 354 -56.28 -2.48 13.39
N LYS A 355 -57.04 -2.99 14.36
CA LYS A 355 -56.67 -4.12 15.23
C LYS A 355 -56.51 -5.43 14.44
N PRO A 356 -55.61 -6.35 14.84
CA PRO A 356 -55.45 -7.63 14.16
C PRO A 356 -56.55 -8.63 14.54
N THR A 357 -57.17 -9.24 13.52
CA THR A 357 -58.04 -10.41 13.65
C THR A 357 -57.21 -11.68 13.45
N ALA A 358 -57.42 -12.66 14.32
CA ALA A 358 -56.69 -13.92 14.39
C ALA A 358 -56.73 -14.75 13.08
N VAL A 359 -55.60 -15.36 12.73
CA VAL A 359 -55.47 -16.36 11.66
C VAL A 359 -55.10 -17.71 12.28
N PHE A 360 -55.83 -18.75 11.87
CA PHE A 360 -55.76 -20.13 12.31
C PHE A 360 -54.45 -20.82 11.87
N ILE A 361 -53.80 -21.55 12.78
CA ILE A 361 -52.61 -22.38 12.52
C ILE A 361 -53.03 -23.86 12.59
N PRO A 362 -52.79 -24.70 11.56
CA PRO A 362 -52.98 -26.15 11.68
C PRO A 362 -51.77 -26.82 12.35
N GLU A 363 -52.03 -27.76 13.25
CA GLU A 363 -51.04 -28.60 13.95
C GLU A 363 -50.22 -29.48 12.98
N LEU A 364 -48.91 -29.52 13.21
CA LEU A 364 -47.97 -30.46 12.59
C LEU A 364 -47.71 -31.63 13.55
N ASN A 365 -47.97 -32.86 13.08
CA ASN A 365 -47.65 -34.10 13.80
C ASN A 365 -46.13 -34.28 13.97
N PRO A 366 -45.66 -34.87 15.10
CA PRO A 366 -44.24 -35.12 15.34
C PRO A 366 -43.70 -36.26 14.46
N ILE A 367 -42.55 -36.03 13.83
CA ILE A 367 -41.76 -37.05 13.11
C ILE A 367 -40.85 -37.76 14.13
N GLY A 368 -40.88 -39.09 14.11
CA GLY A 368 -40.22 -39.98 15.07
C GLY A 368 -38.68 -40.01 15.03
N GLU A 369 -38.11 -40.58 16.09
CA GLU A 369 -36.66 -40.70 16.36
C GLU A 369 -35.90 -41.48 15.28
N PRO A 370 -34.61 -41.15 15.04
CA PRO A 370 -33.78 -41.92 14.13
C PRO A 370 -33.23 -43.19 14.79
N ALA A 371 -33.45 -44.32 14.13
CA ALA A 371 -32.93 -45.63 14.49
C ALA A 371 -31.41 -45.75 14.33
N SER A 372 -30.79 -46.49 15.25
CA SER A 372 -29.40 -46.94 15.19
C SER A 372 -29.18 -48.02 14.13
N MET A 373 -28.18 -47.84 13.26
CA MET A 373 -27.39 -48.91 12.62
C MET A 373 -26.01 -48.29 12.37
N GLY A 374 -24.89 -48.90 12.73
CA GLY A 374 -24.50 -50.29 12.45
C GLY A 374 -23.26 -50.21 11.53
N ASN A 375 -22.16 -50.84 11.93
CA ASN A 375 -20.84 -50.81 11.29
C ASN A 375 -20.88 -50.89 9.75
N VAL A 376 -20.12 -50.01 9.08
CA VAL A 376 -19.75 -50.20 7.67
C VAL A 376 -18.23 -50.11 7.55
N ASN A 377 -17.67 -51.21 7.07
CA ASN A 377 -16.25 -51.50 6.89
C ASN A 377 -15.59 -50.58 5.85
N CYS A 378 -14.34 -50.22 6.14
CA CYS A 378 -13.37 -49.72 5.17
C CYS A 378 -12.96 -50.84 4.20
N LEU A 379 -12.92 -50.54 2.89
CA LEU A 379 -12.20 -51.31 1.88
C LEU A 379 -11.44 -50.37 0.94
N PRO A 380 -10.32 -50.82 0.34
CA PRO A 380 -9.20 -49.97 -0.06
C PRO A 380 -9.30 -49.43 -1.48
N ALA A 381 -8.51 -48.39 -1.75
CA ALA A 381 -8.30 -47.80 -3.06
C ALA A 381 -7.64 -48.80 -4.02
N THR A 382 -8.26 -49.04 -5.18
CA THR A 382 -7.63 -49.64 -6.36
C THR A 382 -7.63 -48.65 -7.51
N GLU A 383 -6.48 -48.63 -8.18
CA GLU A 383 -6.12 -47.86 -9.36
C GLU A 383 -7.14 -47.98 -10.50
N GLN A 384 -7.31 -46.89 -11.26
CA GLN A 384 -7.43 -46.98 -12.70
C GLN A 384 -6.79 -45.78 -13.40
N LEU A 385 -5.68 -46.07 -14.07
CA LEU A 385 -5.03 -45.28 -15.11
C LEU A 385 -5.97 -45.09 -16.31
N VAL A 386 -6.10 -43.87 -16.80
CA VAL A 386 -6.50 -43.61 -18.19
C VAL A 386 -5.47 -42.67 -18.81
N ALA A 387 -4.91 -43.14 -19.91
CA ALA A 387 -3.81 -42.54 -20.64
C ALA A 387 -4.21 -41.32 -21.48
N ALA A 388 -3.20 -40.50 -21.75
CA ALA A 388 -3.22 -39.23 -22.46
C ALA A 388 -3.34 -39.37 -23.99
N SER A 389 -3.78 -38.29 -24.64
CA SER A 389 -3.10 -37.56 -25.74
C SER A 389 -4.06 -36.50 -26.34
N PRO A 390 -3.63 -35.64 -27.29
CA PRO A 390 -2.59 -34.61 -27.15
C PRO A 390 -3.11 -33.26 -27.68
N LEU A 391 -2.68 -32.11 -27.14
CA LEU A 391 -2.65 -30.81 -27.86
C LEU A 391 -2.22 -29.71 -26.90
N LEU A 392 -0.99 -29.21 -27.07
CA LEU A 392 -0.58 -27.79 -27.04
C LEU A 392 0.92 -27.65 -26.72
N ASN A 393 1.68 -27.57 -27.81
CA ASN A 393 2.77 -26.64 -28.11
C ASN A 393 3.45 -25.88 -26.95
N THR A 394 4.73 -26.20 -26.79
CA THR A 394 5.89 -25.30 -26.57
C THR A 394 5.82 -24.31 -25.40
N ALA A 395 6.42 -24.71 -24.29
CA ALA A 395 6.98 -23.81 -23.28
C ALA A 395 8.40 -23.39 -23.69
N LEU A 396 8.63 -22.09 -23.87
CA LEU A 396 9.94 -21.46 -23.81
C LEU A 396 10.27 -21.19 -22.34
N ILE A 397 11.33 -21.84 -21.83
CA ILE A 397 11.89 -21.61 -20.50
C ILE A 397 13.04 -20.60 -20.64
N PRO A 398 13.06 -19.45 -19.92
CA PRO A 398 14.31 -18.75 -19.68
C PRO A 398 15.01 -19.40 -18.48
N ALA A 399 16.13 -20.07 -18.76
CA ALA A 399 17.06 -20.53 -17.75
C ALA A 399 17.83 -19.34 -17.16
N ALA A 400 17.58 -19.00 -15.89
CA ALA A 400 18.41 -18.10 -15.11
C ALA A 400 18.42 -18.49 -13.63
N ALA A 401 18.98 -19.66 -13.34
CA ALA A 401 19.38 -20.05 -11.99
C ALA A 401 20.45 -21.15 -12.08
N ALA A 402 21.74 -20.79 -12.13
CA ALA A 402 22.87 -21.60 -11.65
C ALA A 402 24.26 -20.99 -11.99
N VAL A 403 24.61 -19.77 -11.57
CA VAL A 403 26.05 -19.37 -11.49
C VAL A 403 26.30 -18.36 -10.37
N THR A 404 26.33 -18.80 -9.11
CA THR A 404 26.94 -18.01 -8.01
C THR A 404 27.69 -18.85 -6.98
N GLY A 405 27.97 -20.13 -7.26
CA GLY A 405 28.73 -21.02 -6.37
C GLY A 405 30.17 -21.30 -6.80
N LEU A 406 30.50 -21.20 -8.09
CA LEU A 406 31.80 -21.66 -8.61
C LEU A 406 32.87 -20.56 -8.72
N SER A 407 32.46 -19.29 -8.80
CA SER A 407 33.37 -18.16 -9.03
C SER A 407 34.19 -17.76 -7.80
N LEU A 408 33.70 -18.04 -6.58
CA LEU A 408 34.40 -17.69 -5.32
C LEU A 408 35.48 -18.71 -4.94
N ILE A 409 35.38 -19.96 -5.40
CA ILE A 409 36.37 -21.01 -5.12
C ILE A 409 37.60 -20.86 -6.03
N LEU A 410 37.43 -20.43 -7.29
CA LEU A 410 38.55 -20.15 -8.19
C LEU A 410 39.37 -18.92 -7.77
N LEU A 411 38.72 -17.84 -7.32
CA LEU A 411 39.43 -16.63 -6.88
C LEU A 411 40.24 -16.84 -5.59
N LYS A 412 39.82 -17.75 -4.70
CA LYS A 412 40.57 -18.11 -3.49
C LYS A 412 41.81 -18.96 -3.81
N ARG A 413 41.77 -19.78 -4.87
CA ARG A 413 42.89 -20.63 -5.31
C ARG A 413 43.97 -19.85 -6.09
N MET A 414 43.60 -18.77 -6.77
CA MET A 414 44.55 -17.93 -7.51
C MET A 414 45.35 -16.97 -6.63
N ARG A 415 44.88 -16.67 -5.41
CA ARG A 415 45.61 -15.80 -4.46
C ARG A 415 46.70 -16.52 -3.64
N ALA A 416 46.77 -17.85 -3.70
CA ALA A 416 47.72 -18.66 -2.93
C ALA A 416 49.07 -18.90 -3.65
N ASN A 417 49.19 -18.53 -4.94
CA ASN A 417 50.36 -18.84 -5.78
C ASN A 417 51.11 -17.62 -6.31
N LEU A 418 51.00 -16.46 -5.66
CA LEU A 418 51.85 -15.31 -5.99
C LEU A 418 53.11 -15.30 -5.10
N PRO A 419 54.32 -15.18 -5.69
CA PRO A 419 55.56 -15.13 -4.91
C PRO A 419 55.62 -13.86 -4.06
N LYS A 420 56.08 -14.00 -2.80
CA LYS A 420 56.29 -12.89 -1.87
C LYS A 420 57.57 -12.15 -2.26
N GLY A 421 57.45 -10.86 -2.60
CA GLY A 421 58.58 -9.95 -2.75
C GLY A 421 59.02 -9.39 -1.39
N ASP A 422 60.33 -9.39 -1.17
CA ASP A 422 61.04 -8.93 0.04
C ASP A 422 61.06 -7.38 0.13
N PRO A 423 61.04 -6.77 1.34
CA PRO A 423 61.10 -5.32 1.48
C PRO A 423 62.53 -4.86 1.81
N GLY A 424 63.15 -4.12 0.89
CA GLY A 424 64.43 -3.46 1.14
C GLY A 424 64.72 -2.35 0.13
N GLU A 425 64.84 -1.12 0.64
CA GLU A 425 65.80 -0.07 0.23
C GLU A 425 65.76 0.42 -1.25
N VAL A 426 65.69 1.71 -1.62
CA VAL A 426 66.46 2.89 -1.21
C VAL A 426 65.78 4.18 -1.76
N HIS A 427 65.92 5.25 -0.97
CA HIS A 427 65.89 6.70 -1.28
C HIS A 427 66.03 7.22 -2.73
N GLN A 428 65.32 8.33 -3.00
CA GLN A 428 65.86 9.70 -3.24
C GLN A 428 64.74 10.59 -3.83
N SER A 429 64.13 11.48 -3.03
CA SER A 429 64.41 12.92 -2.94
C SER A 429 64.36 13.69 -4.28
N VAL A 430 63.30 14.49 -4.49
CA VAL A 430 63.42 15.92 -4.83
C VAL A 430 62.21 16.66 -4.25
N GLN A 431 62.53 17.67 -3.45
CA GLN A 431 61.63 18.67 -2.86
C GLN A 431 61.99 20.03 -3.49
N THR A 432 61.14 21.04 -3.31
CA THR A 432 61.29 22.50 -3.62
C THR A 432 60.97 22.90 -5.07
N ASP A 433 60.28 24.00 -5.39
CA ASP A 433 59.62 25.08 -4.62
C ASP A 433 58.66 25.86 -5.59
N PRO A 434 57.74 26.70 -5.09
CA PRO A 434 56.81 27.51 -5.89
C PRO A 434 57.31 28.96 -6.08
N SER A 435 57.08 29.60 -7.25
CA SER A 435 56.91 31.07 -7.38
C SER A 435 56.79 31.57 -8.85
N SER A 436 56.30 32.81 -8.96
CA SER A 436 56.01 33.69 -10.12
C SER A 436 54.60 33.53 -10.72
N LYS A 437 53.62 34.43 -10.50
CA LYS A 437 53.46 35.88 -10.79
C LYS A 437 53.57 36.28 -12.27
N ASP A 438 52.43 36.74 -12.80
CA ASP A 438 52.16 37.83 -13.76
C ASP A 438 53.10 38.03 -14.97
N GLN A 439 52.55 37.96 -16.19
CA GLN A 439 52.34 39.12 -17.10
C GLN A 439 52.04 38.69 -18.55
N HIS A 440 51.04 39.37 -19.12
CA HIS A 440 50.79 39.71 -20.54
C HIS A 440 50.77 38.65 -21.66
N GLY A 441 49.65 38.67 -22.40
CA GLY A 441 49.43 38.02 -23.69
C GLY A 441 47.96 37.93 -24.01
#